data_AF-A0A2S6QV73-F1
#
_entry.id   AF-A0A2S6QV73-F1
#
_cell.length_a   1.000
_cell.length_b   1.000
_cell.length_c   1.000
_cell.angle_alpha   90.00
_cell.angle_beta   90.00
_cell.angle_gamma   90.00
#
_symmetry.space_group_name_H-M   'P 1'
#
loop_
_entity.id
_entity.type
_entity.pdbx_description
1 polymer ?
#
loop_
_entity_poly.entity_id
_entity_poly.type
_entity_poly.pdbx_seq_one_letter_code
_entity_poly.pdbx_strand_id
1 'polypeptide(L)'
;MMPLRAEITTSLFGAWRLFKFDPGGMKYFNHTADGFWRSFSAALIALPMFLVLSVLHTTDAEAERSTGTGLHLLRYGLGWVVFPIVMVWLVQVLERRGQYASYIIAINWLAIPQWTLVLVVSYLGMALGGIVGDLFVLSLLMLLLYYDYFVTRLVLGLGFGKTILVVVIGLLLAVLLDALILSLGRGA
;
A
#
# COMPACT_ATOMS: atom_id res chain seq x y z
N MET A 1 16.44 -2.29 9.32
CA MET A 1 17.66 -2.84 8.67
C MET A 1 17.54 -2.63 7.17
N MET A 2 18.57 -2.11 6.51
CA MET A 2 18.52 -1.92 5.05
C MET A 2 18.91 -3.22 4.34
N PRO A 3 18.12 -3.73 3.38
CA PRO A 3 18.49 -4.90 2.59
C PRO A 3 19.70 -4.62 1.70
N LEU A 4 20.39 -5.70 1.31
CA LEU A 4 21.43 -5.60 0.29
C LEU A 4 20.80 -5.21 -1.05
N ARG A 5 21.55 -4.52 -1.90
CA ARG A 5 21.08 -4.10 -3.25
C ARG A 5 20.52 -5.26 -4.06
N ALA A 6 21.18 -6.43 -4.00
CA ALA A 6 20.71 -7.65 -4.67
C ALA A 6 19.31 -8.09 -4.18
N GLU A 7 19.06 -8.04 -2.87
CA GLU A 7 17.77 -8.40 -2.29
C GLU A 7 16.67 -7.41 -2.72
N ILE A 8 16.98 -6.12 -2.82
CA ILE A 8 16.06 -5.10 -3.36
C ILE A 8 15.70 -5.45 -4.81
N THR A 9 16.69 -5.66 -5.68
CA THR A 9 16.44 -5.95 -7.10
C THR A 9 15.64 -7.23 -7.30
N THR A 10 15.94 -8.28 -6.53
CA THR A 10 15.25 -9.55 -6.58
C THR A 10 13.81 -9.42 -6.07
N SER A 11 13.60 -8.66 -4.99
CA SER A 11 12.26 -8.41 -4.45
C SER A 11 11.42 -7.54 -5.39
N LEU A 12 12.00 -6.50 -5.99
CA LEU A 12 11.32 -5.69 -7.00
C LEU A 12 10.92 -6.50 -8.22
N PHE A 13 11.78 -7.44 -8.66
CA PHE A 13 11.42 -8.36 -9.74
C PHE A 13 10.25 -9.29 -9.35
N GLY A 14 10.26 -9.82 -8.11
CA GLY A 14 9.15 -10.60 -7.56
C GLY A 14 7.84 -9.80 -7.51
N ALA A 15 7.90 -8.56 -7.02
CA ALA A 15 6.77 -7.63 -6.97
C ALA A 15 6.24 -7.30 -8.36
N TRP A 16 7.11 -7.08 -9.35
CA TRP A 16 6.71 -6.84 -10.73
C TRP A 16 5.99 -8.06 -11.35
N ARG A 17 6.40 -9.28 -11.00
CA ARG A 17 5.67 -10.50 -11.40
C ARG A 17 4.29 -10.55 -10.75
N LEU A 18 4.18 -10.30 -9.45
CA LEU A 18 2.87 -10.22 -8.77
C LEU A 18 1.98 -9.12 -9.35
N PHE A 19 2.56 -7.97 -9.70
CA PHE A 19 1.86 -6.87 -10.36
C PHE A 19 1.32 -7.23 -11.75
N LYS A 20 1.91 -8.25 -12.40
CA LYS A 20 1.37 -8.85 -13.63
C LYS A 20 0.48 -10.07 -13.37
N PHE A 21 -0.01 -10.22 -12.13
CA PHE A 21 -0.82 -11.36 -11.67
C PHE A 21 -0.14 -12.72 -11.83
N ASP A 22 1.19 -12.77 -11.76
CA ASP A 22 1.97 -14.02 -11.81
C ASP A 22 2.35 -14.48 -10.38
N PRO A 23 1.72 -15.56 -9.86
CA PRO A 23 1.99 -16.09 -8.52
C PRO A 23 3.45 -16.50 -8.30
N GLY A 24 4.19 -16.78 -9.37
CA GLY A 24 5.61 -17.12 -9.33
C GLY A 24 6.48 -16.02 -8.71
N GLY A 25 5.98 -14.78 -8.64
CA GLY A 25 6.64 -13.66 -7.95
C GLY A 25 7.00 -13.95 -6.48
N MET A 26 6.19 -14.77 -5.79
CA MET A 26 6.43 -15.13 -4.38
C MET A 26 7.77 -15.83 -4.14
N LYS A 27 8.32 -16.51 -5.17
CA LYS A 27 9.60 -17.25 -5.07
C LYS A 27 10.83 -16.34 -4.93
N TYR A 28 10.68 -15.05 -5.23
CA TYR A 28 11.78 -14.08 -5.20
C TYR A 28 11.86 -13.31 -3.89
N PHE A 29 10.94 -13.55 -2.95
CA PHE A 29 10.99 -12.88 -1.66
C PHE A 29 11.78 -13.69 -0.63
N ASN A 30 12.44 -12.96 0.27
CA ASN A 30 13.12 -13.54 1.41
C ASN A 30 12.11 -13.79 2.53
N HIS A 31 11.65 -15.03 2.69
CA HIS A 31 10.63 -15.43 3.68
C HIS A 31 11.15 -15.66 5.10
N THR A 32 12.34 -15.15 5.42
CA THR A 32 12.91 -15.22 6.77
C THR A 32 12.41 -14.07 7.66
N ALA A 33 12.66 -14.18 8.97
CA ALA A 33 12.38 -13.08 9.91
C ALA A 33 13.14 -11.79 9.55
N ASP A 34 14.38 -11.90 9.08
CA ASP A 34 15.14 -10.75 8.58
C ASP A 34 14.52 -10.16 7.32
N GLY A 35 14.06 -11.02 6.39
CA GLY A 35 13.37 -10.59 5.18
C GLY A 35 12.09 -9.82 5.47
N PHE A 36 11.34 -10.22 6.51
CA PHE A 36 10.19 -9.47 7.02
C PHE A 36 10.58 -8.04 7.41
N TRP A 37 11.57 -7.86 8.29
CA TRP A 37 11.98 -6.52 8.72
C TRP A 37 12.60 -5.69 7.60
N ARG A 38 13.33 -6.32 6.68
CA ARG A 38 13.90 -5.66 5.51
C ARG A 38 12.85 -5.23 4.50
N SER A 39 11.71 -5.91 4.41
CA SER A 39 10.64 -5.54 3.47
C SER A 39 10.06 -4.14 3.74
N PHE A 40 10.11 -3.66 5.00
CA PHE A 40 9.70 -2.29 5.35
C PHE A 40 10.59 -1.22 4.72
N SER A 41 11.76 -1.56 4.19
CA SER A 41 12.56 -0.63 3.38
C SER A 41 11.83 -0.18 2.10
N ALA A 42 10.81 -0.93 1.66
CA ALA A 42 9.92 -0.50 0.59
C ALA A 42 9.22 0.83 0.90
N ALA A 43 8.96 1.14 2.17
CA ALA A 43 8.46 2.45 2.58
C ALA A 43 9.43 3.58 2.22
N LEU A 44 10.73 3.37 2.39
CA LEU A 44 11.71 4.40 2.02
C LEU A 44 11.77 4.60 0.49
N ILE A 45 11.59 3.53 -0.29
CA ILE A 45 11.56 3.59 -1.76
C ILE A 45 10.27 4.26 -2.25
N ALA A 46 9.14 4.04 -1.55
CA ALA A 46 7.86 4.62 -1.89
C ALA A 46 7.68 6.07 -1.42
N LEU A 47 8.46 6.52 -0.42
CA LEU A 47 8.36 7.86 0.14
C LEU A 47 8.46 8.98 -0.90
N PRO A 48 9.43 8.99 -1.85
CA PRO A 48 9.49 10.02 -2.89
C PRO A 48 8.22 10.08 -3.75
N MET A 49 7.63 8.93 -4.09
CA MET A 49 6.38 8.89 -4.87
C MET A 49 5.22 9.48 -4.09
N PHE A 50 5.12 9.14 -2.80
CA PHE A 50 4.14 9.74 -1.89
C PHE A 50 4.30 11.26 -1.79
N LEU A 51 5.52 11.77 -1.65
CA LEU A 51 5.78 13.21 -1.55
C LEU A 51 5.36 13.95 -2.83
N VAL A 52 5.71 13.40 -4.00
CA VAL A 52 5.28 13.97 -5.29
C VAL A 52 3.76 13.96 -5.40
N LEU A 53 3.11 12.83 -5.09
CA LEU A 53 1.65 12.71 -5.11
C LEU A 53 0.98 13.68 -4.15
N SER A 54 1.56 13.90 -2.97
CA SER A 54 1.04 14.85 -1.99
C SER A 54 1.04 16.27 -2.55
N VAL A 55 2.15 16.68 -3.17
CA VAL A 55 2.24 18.00 -3.82
C VAL A 55 1.25 18.10 -5.00
N LEU A 56 1.13 17.06 -5.82
CA LEU A 56 0.23 17.05 -6.98
C LEU A 56 -1.25 17.21 -6.58
N HIS A 57 -1.67 16.61 -5.46
CA HIS A 57 -3.06 16.67 -5.02
C HIS A 57 -3.34 17.77 -4.00
N THR A 58 -2.33 18.54 -3.58
CA THR A 58 -2.57 19.68 -2.68
C THR A 58 -3.24 20.79 -3.48
N THR A 59 -4.50 21.09 -3.16
CA THR A 59 -5.19 22.26 -3.73
C THR A 59 -4.76 23.55 -3.01
N ASP A 60 -4.89 24.72 -3.64
CA ASP A 60 -4.52 26.01 -3.03
C ASP A 60 -5.25 26.25 -1.68
N ALA A 61 -6.51 25.81 -1.57
CA ALA A 61 -7.30 25.90 -0.35
C ALA A 61 -6.87 24.92 0.76
N GLU A 62 -6.20 23.82 0.41
CA GLU A 62 -5.59 22.87 1.35
C GLU A 62 -4.14 23.27 1.70
N ALA A 63 -3.44 23.94 0.79
CA ALA A 63 -2.13 24.53 1.04
C ALA A 63 -2.21 25.67 2.07
N GLU A 64 -3.27 26.48 2.05
CA GLU A 64 -3.52 27.50 3.09
C GLU A 64 -3.88 26.89 4.45
N ARG A 65 -4.53 25.72 4.46
CA ARG A 65 -4.82 24.93 5.67
C ARG A 65 -3.69 23.96 6.03
N SER A 66 -2.54 24.08 5.37
CA SER A 66 -1.43 23.13 5.41
C SER A 66 -1.14 22.69 6.84
N THR A 67 -1.59 21.48 7.15
CA THR A 67 -1.10 20.71 8.27
C THR A 67 0.38 20.49 8.03
N GLY A 68 1.23 21.00 8.92
CA GLY A 68 2.68 21.03 8.71
C GLY A 68 3.25 19.68 8.27
N THR A 69 4.39 19.70 7.57
CA THR A 69 5.08 18.53 6.98
C THR A 69 5.16 17.31 7.91
N GLY A 70 5.23 17.53 9.24
CA GLY A 70 5.18 16.48 10.24
C GLY A 70 3.89 15.62 10.21
N LEU A 71 2.71 16.21 9.98
CA LEU A 71 1.46 15.46 9.92
C LEU A 71 1.37 14.59 8.65
N HIS A 72 1.88 15.10 7.53
CA HIS A 72 1.98 14.32 6.29
C HIS A 72 2.89 13.10 6.43
N LEU A 73 4.06 13.28 7.06
CA LEU A 73 4.98 12.18 7.33
C LEU A 73 4.43 11.20 8.37
N LEU A 74 3.68 11.70 9.37
CA LEU A 74 2.99 10.85 10.33
C LEU A 74 1.92 10.00 9.65
N ARG A 75 1.10 10.59 8.77
CA ARG A 75 0.10 9.87 7.97
C ARG A 75 0.74 8.76 7.17
N TYR A 76 1.81 9.08 6.45
CA TYR A 76 2.57 8.10 5.69
C TYR A 76 3.06 6.96 6.60
N GLY A 77 3.77 7.29 7.68
CA GLY A 77 4.34 6.31 8.59
C GLY A 77 3.30 5.39 9.24
N LEU A 78 2.15 5.95 9.66
CA LEU A 78 1.06 5.17 10.24
C LEU A 78 0.45 4.21 9.22
N GLY A 79 0.34 4.60 7.95
CA GLY A 79 -0.13 3.71 6.88
C GLY A 79 0.70 2.42 6.74
N TRP A 80 2.02 2.50 6.94
CA TRP A 80 2.91 1.33 6.89
C TRP A 80 2.88 0.48 8.15
N VAL A 81 2.40 1.00 9.28
CA VAL A 81 2.49 0.32 10.59
C VAL A 81 1.15 -0.24 11.04
N VAL A 82 0.06 0.52 10.87
CA VAL A 82 -1.26 0.16 11.39
C VAL A 82 -1.78 -1.13 10.74
N PHE A 83 -1.66 -1.26 9.42
CA PHE A 83 -2.17 -2.44 8.73
C PHE A 83 -1.42 -3.72 9.13
N PRO A 84 -0.07 -3.79 9.14
CA PRO A 84 0.64 -4.96 9.65
C PRO A 84 0.28 -5.35 11.09
N ILE A 85 0.01 -4.37 11.97
CA ILE A 85 -0.43 -4.64 13.36
C ILE A 85 -1.80 -5.29 13.37
N VAL A 86 -2.77 -4.74 12.63
CA VAL A 86 -4.12 -5.35 12.55
C VAL A 86 -4.04 -6.74 11.94
N MET A 87 -3.16 -6.94 10.95
CA MET A 87 -2.95 -8.25 10.34
C MET A 87 -2.43 -9.30 11.32
N VAL A 88 -1.72 -8.93 12.40
CA VAL A 88 -1.34 -9.89 13.45
C VAL A 88 -2.58 -10.53 14.06
N TRP A 89 -3.65 -9.77 14.29
CA TRP A 89 -4.91 -10.31 14.79
C TRP A 89 -5.70 -11.05 13.73
N LEU A 90 -5.80 -10.52 12.51
CA LEU A 90 -6.59 -11.14 11.45
C LEU A 90 -6.07 -12.53 11.08
N VAL A 91 -4.77 -12.71 10.93
CA VAL A 91 -4.19 -14.04 10.63
C VAL A 91 -4.40 -15.05 11.76
N GLN A 92 -4.58 -14.61 13.01
CA GLN A 92 -4.91 -15.50 14.12
C GLN A 92 -6.35 -15.99 14.01
N VAL A 93 -7.30 -15.07 13.81
CA VAL A 93 -8.73 -15.39 13.65
C VAL A 93 -8.99 -16.23 12.41
N LEU A 94 -8.20 -16.01 11.35
CA LEU A 94 -8.32 -16.74 10.09
C LEU A 94 -7.54 -18.07 10.07
N GLU A 95 -6.84 -18.42 11.16
CA GLU A 95 -6.00 -19.62 11.27
C GLU A 95 -4.85 -19.68 10.22
N ARG A 96 -4.32 -18.50 9.87
CA ARG A 96 -3.25 -18.30 8.87
C ARG A 96 -1.98 -17.67 9.44
N ARG A 97 -1.68 -17.93 10.71
CA ARG A 97 -0.51 -17.36 11.42
C ARG A 97 0.81 -17.59 10.67
N GLY A 98 0.99 -18.77 10.08
CA GLY A 98 2.20 -19.13 9.35
C GLY A 98 2.43 -18.33 8.05
N GLN A 99 1.38 -17.71 7.51
CA GLN A 99 1.45 -16.91 6.28
C GLN A 99 1.67 -15.42 6.56
N TYR A 100 1.65 -14.99 7.84
CA TYR A 100 1.73 -13.57 8.21
C TYR A 100 2.98 -12.89 7.62
N ALA A 101 4.17 -13.43 7.87
CA ALA A 101 5.41 -12.82 7.42
C ALA A 101 5.45 -12.72 5.88
N SER A 102 5.17 -13.83 5.19
CA SER A 102 5.12 -13.86 3.72
C SER A 102 4.10 -12.89 3.13
N TYR A 103 2.96 -12.69 3.79
CA TYR A 103 1.95 -11.73 3.36
C TYR A 103 2.44 -10.30 3.48
N ILE A 104 2.99 -9.91 4.64
CA ILE A 104 3.52 -8.56 4.85
C ILE A 104 4.69 -8.26 3.91
N ILE A 105 5.58 -9.24 3.69
CA ILE A 105 6.68 -9.10 2.72
C ILE A 105 6.13 -8.83 1.31
N ALA A 106 5.14 -9.62 0.88
CA ALA A 106 4.57 -9.50 -0.46
C ALA A 106 3.90 -8.14 -0.68
N ILE A 107 3.06 -7.68 0.24
CA ILE A 107 2.37 -6.40 0.10
C ILE A 107 3.35 -5.22 0.20
N ASN A 108 4.39 -5.30 1.04
CA ASN A 108 5.38 -4.23 1.17
C ASN A 108 6.13 -4.03 -0.15
N TRP A 109 6.60 -5.12 -0.78
CA TRP A 109 7.29 -5.01 -2.06
C TRP A 109 6.35 -4.68 -3.22
N LEU A 110 5.11 -5.20 -3.20
CA LEU A 110 4.09 -4.87 -4.20
C LEU A 110 3.64 -3.40 -4.13
N ALA A 111 3.74 -2.76 -2.96
CA ALA A 111 3.42 -1.36 -2.81
C ALA A 111 4.24 -0.47 -3.76
N ILE A 112 5.48 -0.83 -4.08
CA ILE A 112 6.35 -0.02 -4.95
C ILE A 112 5.75 0.16 -6.36
N PRO A 113 5.48 -0.90 -7.14
CA PRO A 113 4.82 -0.73 -8.43
C PRO A 113 3.38 -0.18 -8.31
N GLN A 114 2.66 -0.43 -7.21
CA GLN A 114 1.36 0.20 -6.96
C GLN A 114 1.48 1.74 -6.81
N TRP A 115 2.43 2.23 -6.01
CA TRP A 115 2.71 3.66 -5.87
C TRP A 115 3.15 4.30 -7.18
N THR A 116 3.97 3.61 -7.98
CA THR A 116 4.33 4.05 -9.34
C THR A 116 3.10 4.17 -10.23
N LEU A 117 2.21 3.16 -10.21
CA LEU A 117 0.98 3.18 -10.98
C LEU A 117 0.07 4.33 -10.55
N VAL A 118 -0.11 4.54 -9.25
CA VAL A 118 -0.90 5.65 -8.70
C VAL A 118 -0.35 6.98 -9.19
N LEU A 119 0.96 7.19 -9.10
CA LEU A 119 1.61 8.41 -9.58
C LEU A 119 1.33 8.68 -11.05
N VAL A 120 1.52 7.68 -11.92
CA VAL A 120 1.30 7.81 -13.37
C VAL A 120 -0.17 8.08 -13.68
N VAL A 121 -1.08 7.31 -13.09
CA VAL A 121 -2.51 7.42 -13.39
C VAL A 121 -3.12 8.70 -12.82
N SER A 122 -2.70 9.14 -11.63
CA SER A 122 -3.11 10.44 -11.07
C SER A 122 -2.70 11.59 -11.98
N TYR A 123 -1.46 11.60 -12.47
CA TYR A 123 -0.99 12.62 -13.41
C TYR A 123 -1.83 12.65 -14.70
N LEU A 124 -2.12 11.47 -15.28
CA LEU A 124 -2.96 11.36 -16.47
C LEU A 124 -4.41 11.80 -16.19
N GLY A 125 -4.98 11.43 -15.05
CA GLY A 125 -6.33 11.81 -14.66
C GLY A 125 -6.50 13.32 -14.54
N MET A 126 -5.52 14.02 -13.95
CA MET A 126 -5.50 15.48 -13.87
C MET A 126 -5.38 16.12 -15.25
N ALA A 127 -4.54 15.57 -16.13
CA ALA A 127 -4.36 16.10 -17.49
C ALA A 127 -5.61 15.93 -18.37
N LEU A 128 -6.37 14.84 -18.19
CA LEU A 128 -7.61 14.58 -18.92
C LEU A 128 -8.77 15.44 -18.39
N GLY A 129 -8.88 15.58 -17.06
CA GLY A 129 -9.91 16.36 -16.39
C GLY A 129 -11.34 15.83 -16.58
N GLY A 130 -12.28 16.48 -15.88
CA GLY A 130 -13.71 16.17 -15.94
C GLY A 130 -14.03 14.70 -15.67
N ILE A 131 -15.13 14.23 -16.28
CA ILE A 131 -15.63 12.86 -16.07
C ILE A 131 -14.63 11.78 -16.50
N VAL A 132 -13.77 12.07 -17.48
CA VAL A 132 -12.77 11.10 -17.96
C VAL A 132 -11.67 10.92 -16.90
N GLY A 133 -11.19 12.02 -16.31
CA GLY A 133 -10.25 11.97 -15.19
C GLY A 133 -10.81 11.19 -14.00
N ASP A 134 -12.07 11.46 -13.62
CA ASP A 134 -12.74 10.78 -12.51
C ASP A 134 -12.88 9.27 -12.74
N LEU A 135 -13.23 8.86 -13.96
CA LEU A 135 -13.32 7.44 -14.33
C LEU A 135 -11.96 6.74 -14.28
N PHE A 136 -10.85 7.43 -14.61
CA PHE A 136 -9.50 6.90 -14.47
C PHE A 136 -9.15 6.63 -13.00
N VAL A 137 -9.45 7.59 -12.11
CA VAL A 137 -9.21 7.44 -10.67
C VAL A 137 -10.05 6.31 -10.07
N LEU A 138 -11.32 6.20 -10.46
CA LEU A 138 -12.19 5.11 -10.01
C LEU A 138 -11.69 3.75 -10.51
N SER A 139 -11.26 3.67 -11.77
CA SER A 139 -10.71 2.44 -12.37
C SER A 139 -9.41 2.02 -11.68
N LEU A 140 -8.56 2.98 -11.32
CA LEU A 140 -7.36 2.76 -10.53
C LEU A 140 -7.69 2.17 -9.16
N LEU A 141 -8.66 2.75 -8.44
CA LEU A 141 -9.08 2.23 -7.14
C LEU A 141 -9.55 0.77 -7.25
N MET A 142 -10.39 0.46 -8.25
CA MET A 142 -10.87 -0.90 -8.48
C MET A 142 -9.72 -1.87 -8.79
N LEU A 143 -8.72 -1.43 -9.55
CA LEU A 143 -7.54 -2.21 -9.86
C LEU A 143 -6.67 -2.46 -8.61
N LEU A 144 -6.47 -1.46 -7.76
CA LEU A 144 -5.72 -1.61 -6.50
C LEU A 144 -6.42 -2.58 -5.55
N LEU A 145 -7.73 -2.46 -5.38
CA LEU A 145 -8.52 -3.41 -4.58
C LEU A 145 -8.43 -4.84 -5.14
N TYR A 146 -8.37 -4.99 -6.46
CA TYR A 146 -8.18 -6.29 -7.09
C TYR A 146 -6.77 -6.85 -6.85
N TYR A 147 -5.72 -6.02 -6.86
CA TYR A 147 -4.37 -6.44 -6.46
C TYR A 147 -4.33 -6.93 -5.01
N ASP A 148 -4.94 -6.18 -4.10
CA ASP A 148 -5.00 -6.54 -2.68
C ASP A 148 -5.76 -7.84 -2.48
N TYR A 149 -6.88 -8.01 -3.18
CA TYR A 149 -7.63 -9.26 -3.21
C TYR A 149 -6.78 -10.42 -3.75
N PHE A 150 -6.11 -10.23 -4.88
CA PHE A 150 -5.27 -11.25 -5.51
C PHE A 150 -4.16 -11.72 -4.57
N VAL A 151 -3.37 -10.79 -4.01
CA VAL A 151 -2.26 -11.14 -3.11
C VAL A 151 -2.76 -11.74 -1.80
N THR A 152 -3.82 -11.19 -1.22
CA THR A 152 -4.42 -11.73 0.00
C THR A 152 -4.88 -13.16 -0.21
N ARG A 153 -5.58 -13.44 -1.31
CA ARG A 153 -6.03 -14.80 -1.62
C ARG A 153 -4.86 -15.72 -1.91
N LEU A 154 -3.88 -15.26 -2.68
CA LEU A 154 -2.71 -16.02 -3.08
C LEU A 154 -1.89 -16.46 -1.86
N VAL A 155 -1.57 -15.53 -0.97
CA VAL A 155 -0.64 -15.78 0.13
C VAL A 155 -1.32 -16.41 1.33
N LEU A 156 -2.53 -15.96 1.69
CA LEU A 156 -3.24 -16.50 2.86
C LEU A 156 -4.07 -17.75 2.53
N GLY A 157 -4.22 -18.12 1.25
CA GLY A 157 -4.98 -19.31 0.84
C GLY A 157 -6.42 -19.28 1.35
N LEU A 158 -7.08 -18.12 1.27
CA LEU A 158 -8.43 -17.90 1.77
C LEU A 158 -9.48 -18.16 0.70
N GLY A 159 -10.70 -18.48 1.14
CA GLY A 159 -11.87 -18.48 0.28
C GLY A 159 -12.28 -17.05 -0.13
N PHE A 160 -13.17 -16.95 -1.11
CA PHE A 160 -13.66 -15.68 -1.68
C PHE A 160 -14.12 -14.68 -0.60
N GLY A 161 -15.08 -15.07 0.25
CA GLY A 161 -15.66 -14.17 1.25
C GLY A 161 -14.65 -13.70 2.30
N LYS A 162 -13.80 -14.59 2.81
CA LYS A 162 -12.75 -14.23 3.80
C LYS A 162 -11.71 -13.28 3.20
N THR A 163 -11.38 -13.46 1.92
CA THR A 163 -10.44 -12.55 1.22
C THR A 163 -11.05 -11.15 1.09
N ILE A 164 -12.31 -11.05 0.66
CA ILE A 164 -13.01 -9.77 0.56
C ILE A 164 -13.06 -9.07 1.92
N LEU A 165 -13.36 -9.81 2.98
CA LEU A 165 -13.40 -9.24 4.33
C LEU A 165 -12.06 -8.61 4.71
N VAL A 166 -10.93 -9.27 4.45
CA VAL A 166 -9.60 -8.71 4.74
C VAL A 166 -9.32 -7.44 3.94
N VAL A 167 -9.64 -7.43 2.64
CA VAL A 167 -9.46 -6.26 1.77
C VAL A 167 -10.33 -5.09 2.23
N VAL A 168 -11.59 -5.35 2.56
CA VAL A 168 -12.52 -4.33 3.06
C VAL A 168 -12.04 -3.78 4.40
N ILE A 169 -11.54 -4.61 5.32
CA ILE A 169 -10.95 -4.13 6.57
C ILE A 169 -9.74 -3.24 6.28
N GLY A 170 -8.85 -3.64 5.36
CA GLY A 170 -7.72 -2.82 4.94
C GLY A 170 -8.15 -1.45 4.40
N LEU A 171 -9.14 -1.42 3.51
CA LEU A 171 -9.71 -0.19 2.96
C LEU A 171 -10.31 0.70 4.04
N LEU A 172 -11.13 0.13 4.94
CA LEU A 172 -11.76 0.87 6.03
C LEU A 172 -10.71 1.44 6.99
N LEU A 173 -9.66 0.69 7.30
CA LEU A 173 -8.55 1.18 8.12
C LEU A 173 -7.86 2.37 7.47
N ALA A 174 -7.57 2.31 6.17
CA ALA A 174 -6.97 3.43 5.45
C ALA A 174 -7.85 4.68 5.51
N VAL A 175 -9.15 4.54 5.22
CA VAL A 175 -10.12 5.66 5.27
C VAL A 175 -10.25 6.24 6.68
N LEU A 176 -10.34 5.39 7.70
CA LEU A 176 -10.46 5.84 9.11
C LEU A 176 -9.22 6.57 9.58
N LEU A 177 -8.03 6.07 9.21
CA LEU A 177 -6.75 6.68 9.54
C LEU A 177 -6.64 8.07 8.90
N ASP A 178 -7.02 8.20 7.63
CA ASP A 178 -7.06 9.47 6.94
C ASP A 178 -8.04 10.46 7.60
N ALA A 179 -9.25 10.00 7.93
CA ALA A 179 -10.27 10.83 8.58
C ALA A 179 -9.82 11.32 9.98
N LEU A 180 -9.17 10.45 10.77
CA LEU A 180 -8.65 10.78 12.09
C LEU A 180 -7.52 11.80 12.02
N ILE A 181 -6.61 11.67 11.05
CA ILE A 181 -5.51 12.62 10.90
C ILE A 181 -6.03 13.99 10.47
N LEU A 182 -7.00 14.02 9.55
CA LEU A 182 -7.64 15.27 9.12
C LEU A 182 -8.48 15.92 10.24
N SER A 183 -8.97 15.18 11.22
CA SER A 183 -9.66 15.77 12.38
C SER A 183 -8.66 16.39 13.37
N LEU A 184 -7.51 15.75 13.60
CA LEU A 184 -6.43 16.30 14.42
C LEU A 184 -5.85 17.60 13.83
N GLY A 185 -5.72 17.68 12.51
CA GLY A 185 -5.24 18.88 11.81
C GLY A 185 -6.20 20.08 11.86
N ARG A 186 -7.50 19.86 12.15
CA ARG A 186 -8.50 20.93 12.28
C ARG A 186 -8.64 21.48 13.69
N GLY A 187 -8.07 20.80 14.69
CA GLY A 187 -8.15 21.16 16.10
C GLY A 187 -6.90 21.84 16.66
N ALA A 188 -5.88 22.06 15.83
CA ALA A 188 -4.64 22.78 16.15
C ALA A 188 -4.64 24.15 15.46
#